data_AF-A0A7C3IIM3-F1
#
_entry.id   AF-A0A7C3IIM3-F1
#
_cell.length_a   1.000
_cell.length_b   1.000
_cell.length_c   1.000
_cell.angle_alpha   90.00
_cell.angle_beta   90.00
_cell.angle_gamma   90.00
#
_symmetry.space_group_name_H-M   'P 1'
#
loop_
_entity.id
_entity.type
_entity.pdbx_description
1 polymer ?
#
loop_
_entity_poly.entity_id
_entity_poly.type
_entity_poly.pdbx_seq_one_letter_code
_entity_poly.pdbx_strand_id
1 'polypeptide(L)'
;MGEVNSMERLLQDFRAGAWKQAEFEKRAMGYLLENPHRFSLKTLHPEDRIDFISFYFPRFRKAVELYRDTGHSFDAYIHRSIQFALRDYKEEEQLNHEEERRLWHQSEVACGREPETDLVQESNQSYANEDTAIIIRNPRQVLLLALKSYRYISPDFSRRIARALEIEPYKLEQWIQEIRIKRAKIDERIDVLQNEVQLCYIKKLRYEQQLTNNDLEDLAKTKLEWRAARNLQRLENLSVRLEKIKKSASNQILAEVLQIPKGTVDANLFALKQKYLAQQQLYN
;
A
#
# COMPACT_ATOMS: atom_id res chain seq x y z
N MET A 1 28.61 4.44 -30.11
CA MET A 1 28.30 3.16 -30.77
C MET A 1 28.45 2.06 -29.73
N GLY A 2 27.36 1.70 -29.05
CA GLY A 2 27.39 0.63 -28.04
C GLY A 2 27.00 -0.68 -28.71
N GLU A 3 27.85 -1.70 -28.61
CA GLU A 3 27.55 -3.04 -29.10
C GLU A 3 26.25 -3.54 -28.46
N VAL A 4 25.21 -3.65 -29.27
CA VAL A 4 23.94 -4.25 -28.89
C VAL A 4 24.17 -5.76 -28.78
N ASN A 5 24.58 -6.22 -27.60
CA ASN A 5 24.42 -7.62 -27.22
C ASN A 5 22.93 -7.89 -27.08
N SER A 6 22.26 -8.27 -28.17
CA SER A 6 20.87 -8.73 -28.15
C SER A 6 20.77 -10.11 -27.50
N MET A 7 19.60 -10.48 -26.97
CA MET A 7 19.36 -11.86 -26.51
C MET A 7 19.55 -12.86 -27.66
N GLU A 8 19.37 -12.39 -28.90
CA GLU A 8 19.71 -13.11 -30.14
C GLU A 8 21.16 -13.61 -30.16
N ARG A 9 22.13 -12.74 -29.85
CA ARG A 9 23.56 -13.11 -29.82
C ARG A 9 23.83 -14.13 -28.71
N LEU A 10 23.23 -13.91 -27.53
CA LEU A 10 23.35 -14.86 -26.42
C LEU A 10 22.83 -16.26 -26.81
N LEU A 11 21.74 -16.32 -27.58
CA LEU A 11 21.18 -17.57 -28.08
C LEU A 11 22.05 -18.22 -29.16
N GLN A 12 22.61 -17.41 -30.09
CA GLN A 12 23.49 -17.90 -31.15
C GLN A 12 24.78 -18.49 -30.56
N ASP A 13 25.40 -17.81 -29.60
CA ASP A 13 26.62 -18.28 -28.92
C ASP A 13 26.35 -19.57 -28.13
N PHE A 14 25.19 -19.67 -27.49
CA PHE A 14 24.76 -20.89 -26.81
C PHE A 14 24.55 -22.05 -27.79
N ARG A 15 23.88 -21.82 -28.93
CA ARG A 15 23.68 -22.84 -29.98
C ARG A 15 24.99 -23.25 -30.68
N ALA A 16 25.95 -22.34 -30.76
CA ALA A 16 27.30 -22.62 -31.26
C ALA A 16 28.16 -23.42 -30.25
N GLY A 17 27.63 -23.71 -29.05
CA GLY A 17 28.33 -24.46 -28.01
C GLY A 17 29.37 -23.64 -27.24
N ALA A 18 29.35 -22.31 -27.36
CA ALA A 18 30.32 -21.44 -26.70
C ALA A 18 30.15 -21.46 -25.16
N TRP A 19 28.93 -21.71 -24.66
CA TRP A 19 28.62 -21.69 -23.23
C TRP A 19 27.85 -22.93 -22.78
N LYS A 20 28.06 -23.30 -21.51
CA LYS A 20 27.23 -24.29 -20.83
C LYS A 20 25.87 -23.69 -20.47
N GLN A 21 24.84 -24.54 -20.38
CA GLN A 21 23.46 -24.17 -20.05
C GLN A 21 23.35 -23.19 -18.87
N ALA A 22 24.03 -23.49 -17.75
CA ALA A 22 23.98 -22.66 -16.53
C ALA A 22 24.58 -21.25 -16.72
N GLU A 23 25.60 -21.11 -17.56
CA GLU A 23 26.25 -19.82 -17.85
C GLU A 23 25.39 -18.97 -18.80
N PHE A 24 24.79 -19.60 -19.80
CA PHE A 24 23.82 -18.97 -20.69
C PHE A 24 22.63 -18.44 -19.90
N GLU A 25 22.06 -19.25 -19.02
CA GLU A 25 20.92 -18.89 -18.18
C GLU A 25 21.21 -17.69 -17.28
N LYS A 26 22.37 -17.67 -16.61
CA LYS A 26 22.80 -16.55 -15.78
C LYS A 26 22.91 -15.26 -16.58
N ARG A 27 23.49 -15.31 -17.79
CA ARG A 27 23.64 -14.15 -18.67
C ARG A 27 22.29 -13.68 -19.22
N ALA A 28 21.41 -14.60 -19.61
CA ALA A 28 20.08 -14.28 -20.07
C ALA A 28 19.24 -13.60 -18.98
N MET A 29 19.30 -14.08 -17.73
CA MET A 29 18.64 -13.44 -16.59
C MET A 29 19.21 -12.04 -16.32
N GLY A 30 20.54 -11.89 -16.32
CA GLY A 30 21.20 -10.59 -16.17
C GLY A 30 20.72 -9.61 -17.24
N TYR A 31 20.64 -10.06 -18.49
CA TYR A 31 20.18 -9.25 -19.61
C TYR A 31 18.72 -8.80 -19.46
N LEU A 32 17.82 -9.67 -19.00
CA LEU A 32 16.42 -9.32 -18.72
C LEU A 32 16.30 -8.26 -17.62
N LEU A 33 17.12 -8.37 -16.56
CA LEU A 33 17.14 -7.44 -15.43
C LEU A 33 17.72 -6.08 -15.78
N GLU A 34 18.77 -6.06 -16.61
CA GLU A 34 19.46 -4.84 -17.07
C GLU A 34 18.63 -4.07 -18.11
N ASN A 35 17.73 -4.75 -18.83
CA ASN A 35 16.93 -4.16 -19.92
C ASN A 35 15.41 -4.22 -19.67
N PRO A 36 14.89 -3.70 -18.54
CA PRO A 36 13.48 -3.86 -18.16
C PRO A 36 12.51 -3.14 -19.11
N HIS A 37 12.96 -2.08 -19.77
CA HIS A 37 12.18 -1.34 -20.77
C HIS A 37 11.93 -2.15 -22.04
N ARG A 38 12.84 -3.05 -22.39
CA ARG A 38 12.78 -3.84 -23.62
C ARG A 38 11.80 -5.00 -23.54
N PHE A 39 11.48 -5.47 -22.32
CA PHE A 39 10.67 -6.66 -22.06
C PHE A 39 9.41 -6.37 -21.24
N SER A 40 8.92 -5.13 -21.27
CA SER A 40 7.72 -4.70 -20.51
C SER A 40 7.82 -4.86 -18.98
N LEU A 41 9.01 -5.12 -18.42
CA LEU A 41 9.23 -5.28 -16.98
C LEU A 41 9.19 -3.96 -16.20
N LYS A 42 9.13 -2.81 -16.90
CA LYS A 42 8.88 -1.50 -16.27
C LYS A 42 7.56 -1.46 -15.50
N THR A 43 6.55 -2.22 -15.94
CA THR A 43 5.25 -2.25 -15.26
C THR A 43 5.31 -2.91 -13.89
N LEU A 44 6.38 -3.65 -13.61
CA LEU A 44 6.65 -4.24 -12.31
C LEU A 44 7.58 -3.33 -11.50
N HIS A 45 7.32 -3.27 -10.19
CA HIS A 45 8.23 -2.63 -9.25
C HIS A 45 9.61 -3.31 -9.37
N PRO A 46 10.73 -2.56 -9.29
CA PRO A 46 12.07 -3.13 -9.44
C PRO A 46 12.34 -4.37 -8.58
N GLU A 47 11.72 -4.42 -7.40
CA GLU A 47 11.87 -5.51 -6.45
C GLU A 47 11.11 -6.79 -6.86
N ASP A 48 9.97 -6.64 -7.53
CA ASP A 48 9.09 -7.74 -7.99
C ASP A 48 9.58 -8.35 -9.32
N ARG A 49 10.53 -7.69 -10.00
CA ARG A 49 11.12 -8.19 -11.26
C ARG A 49 11.86 -9.51 -11.06
N ILE A 50 12.54 -9.67 -9.93
CA ILE A 50 13.27 -10.90 -9.61
C ILE A 50 12.29 -12.05 -9.37
N ASP A 51 11.18 -11.77 -8.69
CA ASP A 51 10.13 -12.75 -8.40
C ASP A 51 9.40 -13.17 -9.69
N PHE A 52 9.06 -12.19 -10.54
CA PHE A 52 8.52 -12.46 -11.87
C PHE A 52 9.49 -13.26 -12.74
N ILE A 53 10.77 -12.89 -12.79
CA ILE A 53 11.76 -13.61 -13.59
C ILE A 53 11.89 -15.05 -13.09
N SER A 54 11.89 -15.26 -11.77
CA SER A 54 11.92 -16.60 -11.18
C SER A 54 10.68 -17.43 -11.58
N PHE A 55 9.50 -16.80 -11.60
CA PHE A 55 8.26 -17.41 -12.09
C PHE A 55 8.31 -17.74 -13.59
N TYR A 56 8.84 -16.83 -14.41
CA TYR A 56 8.92 -16.98 -15.86
C TYR A 56 10.01 -17.97 -16.30
N PHE A 57 11.03 -18.19 -15.48
CA PHE A 57 12.25 -18.90 -15.87
C PHE A 57 12.04 -20.32 -16.42
N PRO A 58 11.14 -21.16 -15.86
CA PRO A 58 10.81 -22.45 -16.47
C PRO A 58 10.22 -22.34 -17.88
N ARG A 59 9.42 -21.29 -18.15
CA ARG A 59 8.86 -21.01 -19.48
C ARG A 59 9.93 -20.46 -20.42
N PHE A 60 10.87 -19.67 -19.91
CA PHE A 60 12.03 -19.19 -20.66
C PHE A 60 12.88 -20.35 -21.19
N ARG A 61 13.19 -21.36 -20.36
CA ARG A 61 13.94 -22.56 -20.81
C ARG A 61 13.24 -23.26 -21.98
N LYS A 62 11.94 -23.49 -21.87
CA LYS A 62 11.14 -24.07 -22.96
C LYS A 62 11.13 -23.18 -24.20
N ALA A 63 11.08 -21.86 -24.03
CA ALA A 63 11.12 -20.91 -25.13
C ALA A 63 12.45 -20.95 -25.91
N VAL A 64 13.58 -21.16 -25.22
CA VAL A 64 14.91 -21.32 -25.83
C VAL A 64 14.99 -22.58 -26.70
N GLU A 65 14.45 -23.70 -26.20
CA GLU A 65 14.42 -24.99 -26.90
C GLU A 65 13.51 -24.98 -28.14
N LEU A 66 12.34 -24.36 -28.02
CA LEU A 66 11.29 -24.40 -29.05
C LEU A 66 11.43 -23.31 -30.11
N TYR A 67 12.22 -22.26 -29.86
CA TYR A 67 12.34 -21.14 -30.79
C TYR A 67 12.93 -21.56 -32.13
N ARG A 68 12.18 -21.31 -33.21
CA ARG A 68 12.62 -21.44 -34.60
C ARG A 68 12.56 -20.07 -35.25
N ASP A 69 13.62 -19.73 -35.97
CA ASP A 69 13.68 -18.48 -36.71
C ASP A 69 12.64 -18.52 -37.84
N THR A 70 11.57 -17.75 -37.64
CA THR A 70 10.40 -17.66 -38.54
C THR A 70 10.23 -16.24 -39.06
N GLY A 71 11.28 -15.41 -38.98
CA GLY A 71 11.29 -14.01 -39.46
C GLY A 71 11.08 -12.96 -38.36
N HIS A 72 11.04 -13.36 -37.08
CA HIS A 72 11.00 -12.45 -35.93
C HIS A 72 12.19 -12.72 -35.02
N SER A 73 12.81 -11.67 -34.49
CA SER A 73 13.95 -11.79 -33.57
C SER A 73 13.59 -12.53 -32.29
N PHE A 74 14.57 -13.21 -31.70
CA PHE A 74 14.41 -13.90 -30.43
C PHE A 74 14.03 -12.91 -29.32
N ASP A 75 14.54 -11.68 -29.38
CA ASP A 75 14.13 -10.57 -28.49
C ASP A 75 12.62 -10.32 -28.56
N ALA A 76 12.03 -10.27 -29.76
CA ALA A 76 10.60 -10.05 -29.95
C ALA A 76 9.76 -11.25 -29.48
N TYR A 77 10.27 -12.47 -29.70
CA TYR A 77 9.65 -13.71 -29.22
C TYR A 77 9.60 -13.76 -27.69
N ILE A 78 10.72 -13.48 -27.02
CA ILE A 78 10.82 -13.44 -25.56
C ILE A 78 10.00 -12.29 -24.99
N HIS A 79 9.98 -11.11 -25.63
CA HIS A 79 9.11 -10.00 -25.23
C HIS A 79 7.64 -10.43 -25.18
N ARG A 80 7.14 -11.09 -26.24
CA ARG A 80 5.75 -11.55 -26.31
C ARG A 80 5.45 -12.65 -25.28
N SER A 81 6.37 -13.58 -25.10
CA SER A 81 6.26 -14.63 -24.08
C SER A 81 6.22 -14.04 -22.66
N ILE A 82 7.04 -13.03 -22.38
CA ILE A 82 7.04 -12.29 -21.12
C ILE A 82 5.71 -11.55 -20.92
N GLN A 83 5.13 -10.94 -21.95
CA GLN A 83 3.82 -10.28 -21.81
C GLN A 83 2.72 -11.24 -21.39
N PHE A 84 2.68 -12.45 -21.97
CA PHE A 84 1.73 -13.48 -21.53
C PHE A 84 2.01 -13.96 -20.12
N ALA A 85 3.28 -14.22 -19.79
CA ALA A 85 3.65 -14.60 -18.43
C ALA A 85 3.36 -13.49 -17.41
N LEU A 86 3.49 -12.22 -17.77
CA LEU A 86 3.15 -11.08 -16.91
C LEU A 86 1.66 -11.02 -16.62
N ARG A 87 0.82 -11.32 -17.61
CA ARG A 87 -0.62 -11.43 -17.40
C ARG A 87 -0.92 -12.57 -16.44
N ASP A 88 -0.40 -13.76 -16.72
CA ASP A 88 -0.62 -14.94 -15.87
C ASP A 88 -0.08 -14.73 -14.45
N TYR A 89 1.08 -14.08 -14.30
CA TYR A 89 1.66 -13.74 -13.00
C TYR A 89 0.79 -12.75 -12.23
N LYS A 90 0.20 -11.77 -12.91
CA LYS A 90 -0.74 -10.82 -12.29
C LYS A 90 -2.07 -11.48 -11.97
N GLU A 91 -2.59 -12.35 -12.83
CA GLU A 91 -3.80 -13.11 -12.58
C GLU A 91 -3.60 -14.07 -11.40
N GLU A 92 -2.45 -14.74 -11.31
CA GLU A 92 -2.09 -15.62 -10.20
C GLU A 92 -1.83 -14.83 -8.92
N GLU A 93 -1.16 -13.67 -8.96
CA GLU A 93 -1.08 -12.77 -7.79
C GLU A 93 -2.45 -12.20 -7.41
N GLN A 94 -3.33 -11.87 -8.35
CA GLN A 94 -4.68 -11.34 -8.08
C GLN A 94 -5.63 -12.40 -7.53
N LEU A 95 -5.63 -13.61 -8.09
CA LEU A 95 -6.37 -14.77 -7.57
C LEU A 95 -5.88 -15.11 -6.17
N ASN A 96 -4.57 -15.15 -5.97
CA ASN A 96 -3.99 -15.29 -4.63
C ASN A 96 -4.39 -14.15 -3.71
N HIS A 97 -4.53 -12.93 -4.21
CA HIS A 97 -4.94 -11.76 -3.44
C HIS A 97 -6.44 -11.77 -3.06
N GLU A 98 -7.31 -12.27 -3.93
CA GLU A 98 -8.74 -12.45 -3.65
C GLU A 98 -8.96 -13.62 -2.69
N GLU A 99 -8.23 -14.72 -2.87
CA GLU A 99 -8.18 -15.83 -1.91
C GLU A 99 -7.58 -15.38 -0.58
N GLU A 100 -6.56 -14.51 -0.57
CA GLU A 100 -6.01 -13.88 0.63
C GLU A 100 -7.05 -13.02 1.35
N ARG A 101 -7.79 -12.17 0.63
CA ARG A 101 -8.88 -11.38 1.24
C ARG A 101 -9.95 -12.30 1.81
N ARG A 102 -10.30 -13.36 1.09
CA ARG A 102 -11.29 -14.34 1.53
C ARG A 102 -10.81 -15.09 2.79
N LEU A 103 -9.55 -15.50 2.84
CA LEU A 103 -8.93 -16.15 3.99
C LEU A 103 -8.78 -15.18 5.18
N TRP A 104 -8.51 -13.90 4.92
CA TRP A 104 -8.52 -12.85 5.94
C TRP A 104 -9.90 -12.73 6.60
N HIS A 105 -10.95 -12.58 5.79
CA HIS A 105 -12.33 -12.53 6.25
C HIS A 105 -12.79 -13.84 6.94
N GLN A 106 -12.22 -14.99 6.57
CA GLN A 106 -12.49 -16.27 7.24
C GLN A 106 -11.69 -16.44 8.53
N SER A 107 -10.48 -15.88 8.63
CA SER A 107 -9.65 -15.91 9.84
C SER A 107 -10.23 -15.04 10.96
N GLU A 108 -10.90 -13.93 10.61
CA GLU A 108 -11.71 -13.14 11.55
C GLU A 108 -12.83 -13.97 12.18
N VAL A 109 -13.38 -14.95 11.44
CA VAL A 109 -14.44 -15.87 11.92
C VAL A 109 -13.87 -17.08 12.66
N ALA A 110 -12.68 -17.58 12.29
CA ALA A 110 -12.09 -18.80 12.85
C ALA A 110 -11.30 -18.58 14.16
N CYS A 111 -10.84 -17.36 14.46
CA CYS A 111 -10.09 -17.06 15.67
C CYS A 111 -10.91 -17.04 16.97
N GLY A 112 -12.19 -17.42 16.96
CA GLY A 112 -13.02 -17.44 18.17
C GLY A 112 -13.17 -16.07 18.86
N ARG A 113 -12.67 -15.00 18.23
CA ARG A 113 -13.36 -13.73 18.30
C ARG A 113 -14.70 -14.02 17.66
N GLU A 114 -15.73 -14.14 18.50
CA GLU A 114 -17.02 -13.61 18.05
C GLU A 114 -16.70 -12.31 17.32
N PRO A 115 -17.30 -12.06 16.14
CA PRO A 115 -17.10 -10.78 15.50
C PRO A 115 -17.29 -9.76 16.61
N GLU A 116 -16.26 -8.98 16.92
CA GLU A 116 -16.50 -7.72 17.58
C GLU A 116 -17.23 -6.89 16.51
N THR A 117 -18.50 -7.24 16.29
CA THR A 117 -19.61 -6.38 15.96
C THR A 117 -19.79 -5.29 17.02
N ASP A 118 -18.87 -5.18 17.99
CA ASP A 118 -18.60 -3.96 18.73
C ASP A 118 -17.67 -2.98 17.99
N LEU A 119 -17.36 -3.21 16.71
CA LEU A 119 -17.27 -2.07 15.78
C LEU A 119 -18.68 -1.53 15.54
N VAL A 120 -19.20 -0.85 16.57
CA VAL A 120 -20.47 -0.13 16.57
C VAL A 120 -21.53 -0.95 15.85
N GLN A 121 -22.22 -1.84 16.56
CA GLN A 121 -23.62 -2.06 16.21
C GLN A 121 -24.19 -0.65 15.98
N GLU A 122 -24.45 -0.33 14.73
CA GLU A 122 -25.51 0.58 14.35
C GLU A 122 -26.73 -0.04 15.00
N SER A 123 -26.87 0.20 16.31
CA SER A 123 -28.15 0.21 16.92
C SER A 123 -28.94 1.11 15.98
N ASN A 124 -29.93 0.52 15.32
CA ASN A 124 -31.05 1.23 14.76
C ASN A 124 -31.82 1.96 15.89
N GLN A 125 -31.13 2.49 16.90
CA GLN A 125 -31.46 3.78 17.43
C GLN A 125 -31.37 4.72 16.23
N SER A 126 -32.52 4.86 15.56
CA SER A 126 -32.91 6.15 15.03
C SER A 126 -32.34 7.18 16.00
N TYR A 127 -31.35 7.95 15.57
CA TYR A 127 -30.87 9.13 16.30
C TYR A 127 -32.03 10.13 16.27
N ALA A 128 -33.11 9.77 16.93
CA ALA A 128 -34.29 10.55 17.17
C ALA A 128 -33.80 11.65 18.08
N ASN A 129 -33.46 12.79 17.48
CA ASN A 129 -33.66 14.15 18.00
C ASN A 129 -33.62 14.29 19.53
N GLU A 130 -32.64 13.71 20.20
CA GLU A 130 -32.31 14.13 21.55
C GLU A 130 -31.42 15.35 21.39
N ASP A 131 -32.09 16.51 21.31
CA ASP A 131 -31.56 17.85 21.50
C ASP A 131 -30.98 18.00 22.93
N THR A 132 -30.08 17.10 23.33
CA THR A 132 -29.18 17.37 24.43
C THR A 132 -28.18 18.38 23.92
N ALA A 133 -28.45 19.66 24.18
CA ALA A 133 -27.52 20.75 23.92
C ALA A 133 -26.24 20.49 24.73
N ILE A 134 -25.28 19.80 24.10
CA ILE A 134 -23.95 19.60 24.67
C ILE A 134 -23.30 20.98 24.71
N ILE A 135 -23.26 21.60 25.89
CA ILE A 135 -22.60 22.89 26.07
C ILE A 135 -21.09 22.67 25.94
N ILE A 136 -20.54 23.08 24.80
CA ILE A 136 -19.10 22.99 24.53
C ILE A 136 -18.39 24.13 25.26
N ARG A 137 -17.65 23.80 26.32
CA ARG A 137 -16.89 24.78 27.12
C ARG A 137 -15.82 25.56 26.33
N ASN A 138 -15.28 25.00 25.24
CA ASN A 138 -14.23 25.64 24.42
C ASN A 138 -14.52 25.44 22.91
N PRO A 139 -15.46 26.19 22.32
CA PRO A 139 -15.94 25.95 20.95
C PRO A 139 -14.81 26.11 19.91
N ARG A 140 -13.91 27.08 20.10
CA ARG A 140 -12.76 27.29 19.20
C ARG A 140 -11.81 26.10 19.16
N GLN A 141 -11.57 25.45 20.30
CA GLN A 141 -10.67 24.31 20.37
C GLN A 141 -11.29 23.09 19.68
N VAL A 142 -12.59 22.87 19.87
CA VAL A 142 -13.34 21.80 19.20
C VAL A 142 -13.39 22.03 17.69
N LEU A 143 -13.61 23.27 17.23
CA LEU A 143 -13.56 23.62 15.81
C LEU A 143 -12.20 23.25 15.19
N LEU A 144 -11.09 23.66 15.83
CA LEU A 144 -9.75 23.36 15.30
C LEU A 144 -9.45 21.85 15.31
N LEU A 145 -9.93 21.11 16.30
CA LEU A 145 -9.81 19.65 16.32
C LEU A 145 -10.64 18.99 15.21
N ALA A 146 -11.86 19.47 14.98
CA ALA A 146 -12.69 18.98 13.89
C ALA A 146 -11.98 19.18 12.55
N LEU A 147 -11.47 20.39 12.29
CA LEU A 147 -10.73 20.68 11.07
C LEU A 147 -9.39 19.92 10.97
N LYS A 148 -8.74 19.58 12.09
CA LYS A 148 -7.56 18.70 12.10
C LYS A 148 -7.90 17.27 11.70
N SER A 149 -9.09 16.81 12.06
CA SER A 149 -9.62 15.48 11.82
C SER A 149 -10.47 15.40 10.55
N TYR A 150 -10.37 16.38 9.64
CA TYR A 150 -11.18 16.51 8.42
C TYR A 150 -11.29 15.24 7.56
N ARG A 151 -10.27 14.36 7.61
CA ARG A 151 -10.20 13.10 6.87
C ARG A 151 -11.15 12.03 7.43
N TYR A 152 -11.50 12.11 8.70
CA TYR A 152 -12.31 11.12 9.41
C TYR A 152 -13.72 11.63 9.76
N ILE A 153 -14.06 12.85 9.36
CA ILE A 153 -15.38 13.44 9.62
C ILE A 153 -16.33 13.11 8.48
N SER A 154 -17.42 12.41 8.82
CA SER A 154 -18.55 12.17 7.93
C SER A 154 -19.45 13.43 7.81
N PRO A 155 -20.25 13.55 6.73
CA PRO A 155 -21.17 14.68 6.56
C PRO A 155 -22.28 14.77 7.63
N ASP A 156 -22.65 13.65 8.25
CA ASP A 156 -23.57 13.67 9.39
C ASP A 156 -22.88 14.23 10.64
N PHE A 157 -21.68 13.75 10.92
CA PHE A 157 -20.91 14.17 12.08
C PHE A 157 -20.51 15.65 12.01
N SER A 158 -20.18 16.16 10.81
CA SER A 158 -19.93 17.59 10.61
C SER A 158 -21.15 18.45 10.96
N ARG A 159 -22.36 18.04 10.55
CA ARG A 159 -23.61 18.77 10.88
C ARG A 159 -23.86 18.82 12.37
N ARG A 160 -23.61 17.72 13.09
CA ARG A 160 -23.71 17.66 14.56
C ARG A 160 -22.71 18.59 15.25
N ILE A 161 -21.45 18.60 14.79
CA ILE A 161 -20.43 19.51 15.31
C ILE A 161 -20.83 20.97 15.04
N ALA A 162 -21.32 21.29 13.84
CA ALA A 162 -21.74 22.64 13.50
C ALA A 162 -22.86 23.15 14.42
N ARG A 163 -23.89 22.31 14.66
CA ARG A 163 -24.98 22.62 15.61
C ARG A 163 -24.44 22.87 17.02
N ALA A 164 -23.58 22.00 17.52
CA ALA A 164 -23.01 22.14 18.87
C ALA A 164 -22.08 23.35 19.03
N LEU A 165 -21.51 23.84 17.93
CA LEU A 165 -20.67 25.04 17.89
C LEU A 165 -21.45 26.31 17.54
N GLU A 166 -22.77 26.22 17.31
CA GLU A 166 -23.61 27.32 16.83
C GLU A 166 -23.11 27.95 15.52
N ILE A 167 -22.56 27.11 14.63
CA ILE A 167 -22.08 27.49 13.30
C ILE A 167 -23.07 26.95 12.25
N GLU A 168 -23.30 27.71 11.19
CA GLU A 168 -24.05 27.21 10.02
C GLU A 168 -23.39 25.94 9.47
N PRO A 169 -24.12 24.82 9.32
CA PRO A 169 -23.54 23.54 8.89
C PRO A 169 -22.78 23.61 7.57
N TYR A 170 -23.29 24.42 6.63
CA TYR A 170 -22.66 24.63 5.33
C TYR A 170 -21.27 25.28 5.46
N LYS A 171 -21.07 26.22 6.38
CA LYS A 171 -19.76 26.89 6.57
C LYS A 171 -18.69 25.90 7.07
N LEU A 172 -19.05 25.03 8.02
CA LEU A 172 -18.11 24.02 8.51
C LEU A 172 -17.75 23.01 7.41
N GLU A 173 -18.74 22.60 6.62
CA GLU A 173 -18.52 21.69 5.49
C GLU A 173 -17.62 22.33 4.41
N GLN A 174 -17.83 23.60 4.09
CA GLN A 174 -16.95 24.36 3.19
C GLN A 174 -15.51 24.36 3.70
N TRP A 175 -15.27 24.69 4.97
CA TRP A 175 -13.90 24.68 5.52
C TRP A 175 -13.25 23.30 5.46
N ILE A 176 -14.00 22.23 5.78
CA ILE A 176 -13.51 20.86 5.66
C ILE A 176 -13.14 20.56 4.20
N GLN A 177 -13.97 20.96 3.25
CA GLN A 177 -13.75 20.70 1.84
C GLN A 177 -12.56 21.47 1.28
N GLU A 178 -12.36 22.73 1.67
CA GLU A 178 -11.18 23.50 1.31
C GLU A 178 -9.88 22.84 1.80
N ILE A 179 -9.89 22.29 3.03
CA ILE A 179 -8.74 21.54 3.56
C ILE A 179 -8.48 20.29 2.73
N ARG A 180 -9.53 19.54 2.37
CA ARG A 180 -9.44 18.34 1.52
C ARG A 180 -8.82 18.67 0.16
N ILE A 181 -9.27 19.74 -0.48
CA ILE A 181 -8.73 20.19 -1.78
C ILE A 181 -7.24 20.55 -1.65
N LYS A 182 -6.88 21.35 -0.64
CA LYS A 182 -5.48 21.74 -0.39
C LYS A 182 -4.57 20.54 -0.07
N ARG A 183 -5.13 19.43 0.42
CA ARG A 183 -4.38 18.24 0.83
C ARG A 183 -4.51 17.01 -0.07
N ALA A 184 -5.34 17.07 -1.11
CA ALA A 184 -5.68 15.93 -1.95
C ALA A 184 -4.46 15.10 -2.38
N LYS A 185 -3.40 15.73 -2.90
CA LYS A 185 -2.18 15.03 -3.36
C LYS A 185 -1.40 14.33 -2.24
N ILE A 186 -1.36 14.93 -1.05
CA ILE A 186 -0.66 14.34 0.10
C ILE A 186 -1.49 13.18 0.65
N ASP A 187 -2.80 13.38 0.73
CA ASP A 187 -3.73 12.38 1.23
C ASP A 187 -3.78 11.16 0.31
N GLU A 188 -3.84 11.35 -1.02
CA GLU A 188 -3.72 10.28 -2.01
C GLU A 188 -2.41 9.49 -1.83
N ARG A 189 -1.29 10.19 -1.62
CA ARG A 189 -0.01 9.53 -1.34
C ARG A 189 -0.03 8.74 -0.03
N ILE A 190 -0.72 9.24 1.00
CA ILE A 190 -0.91 8.51 2.25
C ILE A 190 -1.75 7.25 1.99
N ASP A 191 -2.84 7.36 1.23
CA ASP A 191 -3.71 6.23 0.88
C ASP A 191 -2.94 5.13 0.15
N VAL A 192 -2.17 5.50 -0.87
CA VAL A 192 -1.34 4.55 -1.63
C VAL A 192 -0.33 3.86 -0.70
N LEU A 193 0.39 4.60 0.13
CA LEU A 193 1.36 4.02 1.06
C LEU A 193 0.70 3.15 2.12
N GLN A 194 -0.47 3.54 2.63
CA GLN A 194 -1.24 2.74 3.58
C GLN A 194 -1.66 1.40 2.95
N ASN A 195 -2.16 1.42 1.72
CA ASN A 195 -2.51 0.21 0.99
C ASN A 195 -1.27 -0.68 0.76
N GLU A 196 -0.13 -0.11 0.35
CA GLU A 196 1.11 -0.87 0.18
C GLU A 196 1.59 -1.52 1.50
N VAL A 197 1.49 -0.79 2.62
CA VAL A 197 1.80 -1.32 3.97
C VAL A 197 0.86 -2.48 4.32
N GLN A 198 -0.45 -2.30 4.13
CA GLN A 198 -1.44 -3.35 4.39
C GLN A 198 -1.17 -4.61 3.56
N LEU A 199 -0.84 -4.46 2.28
CA LEU A 199 -0.48 -5.58 1.42
C LEU A 199 0.76 -6.31 1.91
N CYS A 200 1.82 -5.59 2.29
CA CYS A 200 3.03 -6.21 2.84
C CYS A 200 2.74 -6.91 4.17
N TYR A 201 1.84 -6.36 4.99
CA TYR A 201 1.42 -6.99 6.24
C TYR A 201 0.67 -8.30 6.00
N ILE A 202 -0.26 -8.34 5.05
CA ILE A 202 -0.96 -9.57 4.67
C ILE A 202 0.04 -10.62 4.15
N LYS A 203 0.97 -10.22 3.28
CA LYS A 203 2.03 -11.12 2.78
C LYS A 203 2.89 -11.69 3.91
N LYS A 204 3.20 -10.89 4.94
CA LYS A 204 3.93 -11.34 6.13
C LYS A 204 3.18 -12.48 6.82
N LEU A 205 1.89 -12.29 7.10
CA LEU A 205 1.08 -13.29 7.80
C LEU A 205 0.98 -14.59 6.99
N ARG A 206 0.86 -14.50 5.67
CA ARG A 206 0.89 -15.68 4.80
C ARG A 206 2.22 -16.43 4.91
N TYR A 207 3.34 -15.73 4.87
CA TYR A 207 4.65 -16.39 4.99
C TYR A 207 4.82 -17.04 6.36
N GLU A 208 4.36 -16.40 7.43
CA GLU A 208 4.37 -16.98 8.78
C GLU A 208 3.52 -18.26 8.84
N GLN A 209 2.32 -18.26 8.25
CA GLN A 209 1.47 -19.45 8.15
C GLN A 209 2.15 -20.57 7.35
N GLN A 210 2.72 -20.27 6.19
CA GLN A 210 3.40 -21.26 5.34
C GLN A 210 4.65 -21.83 6.02
N LEU A 211 5.40 -21.03 6.78
CA LEU A 211 6.57 -21.49 7.54
C LEU A 211 6.20 -22.38 8.73
N THR A 212 4.96 -22.29 9.22
CA THR A 212 4.46 -23.14 10.31
C THR A 212 4.14 -24.56 9.82
N ASN A 213 3.94 -24.76 8.51
CA ASN A 213 3.74 -26.09 7.93
C ASN A 213 5.08 -26.84 7.84
N ASN A 214 5.20 -27.94 8.59
CA ASN A 214 6.43 -28.75 8.69
C ASN A 214 6.70 -29.65 7.48
N ASP A 215 5.79 -29.72 6.50
CA ASP A 215 5.90 -30.60 5.33
C ASP A 215 6.73 -30.01 4.17
N LEU A 216 7.42 -28.89 4.39
CA LEU A 216 8.22 -28.22 3.37
C LEU A 216 9.63 -28.82 3.28
N GLU A 217 10.06 -29.15 2.06
CA GLU A 217 11.46 -29.48 1.76
C GLU A 217 12.40 -28.32 2.15
N ASP A 218 13.61 -28.62 2.64
CA ASP A 218 14.59 -27.64 3.14
C ASP A 218 14.89 -26.49 2.16
N LEU A 219 14.94 -26.80 0.86
CA LEU A 219 15.22 -25.80 -0.19
C LEU A 219 14.00 -24.91 -0.49
N ALA A 220 12.79 -25.40 -0.26
CA ALA A 220 11.57 -24.60 -0.36
C ALA A 220 11.40 -23.71 0.88
N LYS A 221 11.71 -24.26 2.07
CA LYS A 221 11.68 -23.53 3.34
C LYS A 221 12.66 -22.35 3.35
N THR A 222 13.92 -22.57 2.97
CA THR A 222 14.93 -21.49 2.87
C THR A 222 14.54 -20.38 1.89
N LYS A 223 13.93 -20.72 0.74
CA LYS A 223 13.39 -19.73 -0.20
C LYS A 223 12.25 -18.91 0.41
N LEU A 224 11.37 -19.57 1.16
CA LEU A 224 10.24 -18.93 1.82
C LEU A 224 10.71 -17.99 2.94
N GLU A 225 11.68 -18.40 3.75
CA GLU A 225 12.31 -17.56 4.78
C GLU A 225 12.95 -16.31 4.16
N TRP A 226 13.66 -16.46 3.04
CA TRP A 226 14.23 -15.32 2.33
C TRP A 226 13.16 -14.33 1.85
N ARG A 227 12.05 -14.83 1.29
CA ARG A 227 10.91 -14.00 0.88
C ARG A 227 10.26 -13.31 2.07
N ALA A 228 10.11 -14.01 3.19
CA ALA A 228 9.55 -13.46 4.43
C ALA A 228 10.41 -12.30 4.97
N ALA A 229 11.72 -12.51 5.05
CA ALA A 229 12.67 -11.49 5.51
C ALA A 229 12.65 -10.25 4.61
N ARG A 230 12.63 -10.43 3.28
CA ARG A 230 12.55 -9.32 2.32
C ARG A 230 11.25 -8.53 2.45
N ASN A 231 10.13 -9.23 2.61
CA ASN A 231 8.83 -8.60 2.80
C ASN A 231 8.74 -7.83 4.14
N LEU A 232 9.36 -8.35 5.21
CA LEU A 232 9.47 -7.66 6.49
C LEU A 232 10.26 -6.35 6.34
N GLN A 233 11.42 -6.40 5.68
CA GLN A 233 12.22 -5.20 5.41
C GLN A 233 11.43 -4.16 4.58
N ARG A 234 10.65 -4.62 3.59
CA ARG A 234 9.76 -3.74 2.80
C ARG A 234 8.67 -3.11 3.67
N LEU A 235 8.02 -3.89 4.53
CA LEU A 235 7.01 -3.41 5.46
C LEU A 235 7.58 -2.33 6.39
N GLU A 236 8.77 -2.55 6.94
CA GLU A 236 9.47 -1.56 7.79
C GLU A 236 9.76 -0.28 7.02
N ASN A 237 10.36 -0.39 5.84
CA ASN A 237 10.69 0.76 4.99
C ASN A 237 9.45 1.57 4.62
N LEU A 238 8.35 0.91 4.24
CA LEU A 238 7.09 1.57 3.92
C LEU A 238 6.45 2.23 5.15
N SER A 239 6.50 1.57 6.31
CA SER A 239 6.00 2.11 7.57
C SER A 239 6.77 3.37 7.98
N VAL A 240 8.11 3.35 7.91
CA VAL A 240 8.94 4.54 8.17
C VAL A 240 8.64 5.66 7.18
N ARG A 241 8.42 5.34 5.90
CA ARG A 241 8.02 6.34 4.90
C ARG A 241 6.65 6.95 5.21
N LEU A 242 5.70 6.14 5.67
CA LEU A 242 4.36 6.59 6.04
C LEU A 242 4.38 7.47 7.29
N GLU A 243 5.18 7.11 8.30
CA GLU A 243 5.33 7.87 9.54
C GLU A 243 5.93 9.26 9.32
N LYS A 244 6.86 9.39 8.37
CA LYS A 244 7.46 10.68 7.99
C LYS A 244 6.44 11.65 7.38
N ILE A 245 5.31 11.16 6.87
CA ILE A 245 4.28 11.99 6.27
C ILE A 245 3.31 12.48 7.35
N LYS A 246 3.12 13.80 7.42
CA LYS A 246 2.16 14.40 8.33
C LYS A 246 0.72 14.09 7.91
N LYS A 247 0.06 13.20 8.65
CA LYS A 247 -1.32 12.74 8.41
C LYS A 247 -2.39 13.82 8.61
N SER A 248 -2.14 14.81 9.47
CA SER A 248 -3.08 15.91 9.74
C SER A 248 -2.73 17.19 8.99
N ALA A 249 -3.73 18.04 8.75
CA ALA A 249 -3.54 19.35 8.13
C ALA A 249 -2.49 20.19 8.89
N SER A 250 -1.73 21.03 8.20
CA SER A 250 -0.80 21.94 8.88
C SER A 250 -1.59 23.05 9.59
N ASN A 251 -1.04 23.62 10.66
CA ASN A 251 -1.70 24.74 11.36
C ASN A 251 -1.79 25.98 10.44
N GLN A 252 -0.88 26.09 9.48
CA GLN A 252 -0.92 27.09 8.41
C GLN A 252 -2.15 26.93 7.50
N ILE A 253 -2.46 25.71 7.06
CA ILE A 253 -3.66 25.44 6.24
C ILE A 253 -4.93 25.82 7.02
N LEU A 254 -5.01 25.49 8.31
CA LEU A 254 -6.15 25.86 9.15
C LEU A 254 -6.30 27.37 9.30
N ALA A 255 -5.18 28.09 9.51
CA ALA A 255 -5.16 29.53 9.64
C ALA A 255 -5.68 30.23 8.37
N GLU A 256 -5.26 29.75 7.19
CA GLU A 256 -5.72 30.26 5.90
C GLU A 256 -7.21 30.02 5.66
N VAL A 257 -7.70 28.81 5.94
CA VAL A 257 -9.12 28.46 5.71
C VAL A 257 -10.04 29.24 6.65
N LEU A 258 -9.63 29.43 7.91
CA LEU A 258 -10.39 30.19 8.89
C LEU A 258 -10.16 31.70 8.83
N GLN A 259 -9.22 32.18 8.00
CA GLN A 259 -8.82 33.59 7.94
C GLN A 259 -8.41 34.17 9.30
N ILE A 260 -7.64 33.40 10.09
CA ILE A 260 -7.13 33.80 11.40
C ILE A 260 -5.60 33.71 11.46
N PRO A 261 -4.92 34.42 12.36
CA PRO A 261 -3.48 34.30 12.53
C PRO A 261 -3.07 32.87 12.91
N LYS A 262 -2.00 32.36 12.29
CA LYS A 262 -1.43 31.04 12.63
C LYS A 262 -1.10 30.91 14.13
N GLY A 263 -0.59 31.97 14.75
CA GLY A 263 -0.28 31.99 16.19
C GLY A 263 -1.51 31.70 17.06
N THR A 264 -2.71 32.08 16.62
CA THR A 264 -3.96 31.77 17.31
C THR A 264 -4.28 30.28 17.23
N VAL A 265 -4.06 29.64 16.08
CA VAL A 265 -4.22 28.19 15.92
C VAL A 265 -3.22 27.44 16.80
N ASP A 266 -1.95 27.87 16.78
CA ASP A 266 -0.88 27.25 17.56
C ASP A 266 -1.16 27.35 19.07
N ALA A 267 -1.56 28.52 19.56
CA ALA A 267 -1.89 28.71 20.98
C ALA A 267 -3.06 27.84 21.44
N ASN A 268 -4.14 27.76 20.65
CA ASN A 268 -5.32 26.97 21.02
C ASN A 268 -5.02 25.46 21.03
N LEU A 269 -4.31 24.96 20.02
CA LEU A 269 -3.93 23.54 19.95
C LEU A 269 -2.87 23.19 21.01
N PHE A 270 -1.93 24.08 21.30
CA PHE A 270 -0.95 23.88 22.37
C PHE A 270 -1.63 23.79 23.74
N ALA A 271 -2.53 24.73 24.05
CA ALA A 271 -3.29 24.71 25.30
C ALA A 271 -4.11 23.41 25.46
N LEU A 272 -4.70 22.93 24.37
CA LEU A 272 -5.43 21.66 24.38
C LEU A 272 -4.51 20.46 24.60
N LYS A 273 -3.34 20.44 23.97
CA LYS A 273 -2.33 19.40 24.18
C LYS A 273 -1.85 19.36 25.63
N GLN A 274 -1.62 20.52 26.26
CA GLN A 274 -1.23 20.59 27.67
C GLN A 274 -2.31 20.06 28.61
N LYS A 275 -3.59 20.40 28.36
CA LYS A 275 -4.71 19.85 29.13
C LYS A 275 -4.79 18.33 29.03
N TYR A 276 -4.61 17.79 27.82
CA TYR A 276 -4.59 16.34 27.61
C TYR A 276 -3.46 15.65 28.37
N LEU A 277 -2.23 16.19 28.31
CA LEU A 277 -1.09 15.64 29.05
C LEU A 277 -1.30 15.68 30.57
N ALA A 278 -1.85 16.78 31.09
CA ALA A 278 -2.17 16.91 32.51
C ALA A 278 -3.25 15.90 32.95
N GLN A 279 -4.26 15.63 32.12
CA GLN A 279 -5.24 14.60 32.39
C GLN A 279 -4.62 13.20 32.35
N GLN A 280 -3.78 12.92 31.36
CA GLN A 280 -3.13 11.62 31.22
C GLN A 280 -2.23 11.27 32.42
N GLN A 281 -1.59 12.28 33.03
CA GLN A 281 -0.81 12.13 34.28
C GLN A 281 -1.66 11.91 35.53
N LEU A 282 -2.96 12.21 35.50
CA LEU A 282 -3.88 11.94 36.62
C LEU A 282 -4.47 10.52 36.56
N TYR A 283 -4.44 9.88 35.39
CA TYR A 283 -4.98 8.53 35.15
C TYR A 283 -3.91 7.44 35.00
N ASN A 284 -2.64 7.83 34.88
CA ASN A 284 -1.46 6.95 34.91
C ASN A 284 -0.77 7.04 36.26
#